data_AF-A0A8B3DEM4-F1
#
_entry.id   AF-A0A8B3DEM4-F1
#
_cell.length_a   1.000
_cell.length_b   1.000
_cell.length_c   1.000
_cell.angle_alpha   90.00
_cell.angle_beta   90.00
_cell.angle_gamma   90.00
#
_symmetry.space_group_name_H-M   'P 1'
#
loop_
_entity.id
_entity.type
_entity.pdbx_description
1 polymer ?
#
loop_
_entity_poly.entity_id
_entity_poly.type
_entity_poly.pdbx_seq_one_letter_code
_entity_poly.pdbx_strand_id
1 'polypeptide(L)'
;MKVFFICLLFLLAGCEPIDTTEEKERPTLVPISAHWVGGLDGGVYLEVYAEGDNYSGTVYYPNSGETWYQGGFKYSGKDAIDVNNSELFSSWDGDTIYLTTGEKLSVKSD
;
A
#
# COMPACT_ATOMS: atom_id res chain seq x y z
N MET A 1 -27.67 27.70 42.03
CA MET A 1 -27.51 27.60 40.56
C MET A 1 -26.14 28.15 40.20
N LYS A 2 -25.13 27.28 40.01
CA LYS A 2 -23.79 27.57 39.42
C LYS A 2 -22.81 26.44 39.77
N VAL A 3 -22.96 25.25 39.20
CA VAL A 3 -21.85 24.27 39.05
C VAL A 3 -22.23 23.33 37.88
N PHE A 4 -22.24 23.83 36.64
CA PHE A 4 -22.44 22.95 35.48
C PHE A 4 -21.74 23.50 34.24
N PHE A 5 -20.49 23.94 34.39
CA PHE A 5 -19.74 24.51 33.27
C PHE A 5 -18.21 24.31 33.39
N ILE A 6 -17.76 23.19 33.96
CA ILE A 6 -16.31 22.90 34.09
C ILE A 6 -15.91 21.52 33.50
N CYS A 7 -16.83 20.69 33.00
CA CYS A 7 -16.46 19.41 32.36
C CYS A 7 -16.19 19.48 30.85
N LEU A 8 -16.59 20.55 30.14
CA LEU A 8 -16.49 20.60 28.67
C LEU A 8 -15.15 21.16 28.15
N LEU A 9 -14.25 21.61 29.04
CA LEU A 9 -12.97 22.23 28.66
C LEU A 9 -11.79 21.26 28.58
N PHE A 10 -11.97 19.99 28.95
CA PHE A 10 -10.91 18.97 28.88
C PHE A 10 -10.93 18.11 27.60
N LEU A 11 -11.93 18.27 26.72
CA LEU A 11 -12.05 17.49 25.49
C LEU A 11 -11.26 18.05 24.29
N LEU A 12 -10.60 19.21 24.45
CA LEU A 12 -9.88 19.89 23.34
C LEU A 12 -8.35 19.86 23.47
N ALA A 13 -7.79 19.19 24.49
CA ALA A 13 -6.36 19.22 24.80
C ALA A 13 -5.61 17.92 24.45
N GLY A 14 -5.95 17.26 23.33
CA GLY A 14 -5.39 15.94 23.03
C GLY A 14 -5.34 15.59 21.54
N CYS A 15 -4.78 16.48 20.72
CA CYS A 15 -4.27 16.10 19.40
C CYS A 15 -2.94 16.84 19.22
N GLU A 16 -1.92 16.42 19.97
CA GLU A 16 -0.57 16.65 19.50
C GLU A 16 -0.35 15.73 18.29
N PRO A 17 0.14 16.23 17.15
CA PRO A 17 0.57 15.36 16.07
C PRO A 17 1.74 14.55 16.63
N ILE A 18 1.49 13.29 16.93
CA ILE A 18 2.53 12.33 17.24
C ILE A 18 3.27 12.12 15.91
N ASP A 19 4.36 12.86 15.73
CA ASP A 19 5.32 12.65 14.65
C ASP A 19 6.17 11.43 14.99
N THR A 20 5.54 10.26 15.07
CA THR A 20 6.21 8.96 15.05
C THR A 20 5.99 8.37 13.68
N THR A 21 6.52 9.05 12.65
CA THR A 21 6.98 8.29 11.48
C THR A 21 8.24 7.57 11.96
N GLU A 22 8.09 6.46 12.69
CA GLU A 22 9.15 5.45 12.67
C GLU A 22 9.20 5.01 11.21
N GLU A 23 10.10 5.63 10.45
CA GLU A 23 10.36 5.27 9.06
C GLU A 23 10.86 3.83 9.10
N LYS A 24 9.93 2.90 8.89
CA LYS A 24 10.20 1.48 8.93
C LYS A 24 11.29 1.20 7.90
N GLU A 25 12.45 0.77 8.37
CA GLU A 25 13.57 0.47 7.50
C GLU A 25 13.15 -0.58 6.46
N ARG A 26 13.36 -0.26 5.18
CA ARG A 26 13.08 -1.21 4.08
C ARG A 26 13.95 -2.45 4.28
N PRO A 27 13.37 -3.67 4.30
CA PRO A 27 14.15 -4.89 4.40
C PRO A 27 15.13 -5.03 3.24
N THR A 28 16.34 -5.53 3.51
CA THR A 28 17.42 -5.64 2.52
C THR A 28 17.11 -6.58 1.35
N LEU A 29 16.16 -7.51 1.52
CA LEU A 29 15.68 -8.41 0.47
C LEU A 29 14.73 -7.73 -0.53
N VAL A 30 14.16 -6.58 -0.17
CA VAL A 30 13.24 -5.84 -1.04
C VAL A 30 14.04 -5.01 -2.05
N PRO A 31 13.84 -5.19 -3.37
CA PRO A 31 14.48 -4.37 -4.38
C PRO A 31 14.13 -2.88 -4.25
N ILE A 32 15.05 -2.00 -4.63
CA ILE A 32 14.81 -0.54 -4.63
C ILE A 32 13.66 -0.15 -5.58
N SER A 33 13.48 -0.92 -6.66
CA SER A 33 12.39 -0.80 -7.62
C SER A 33 11.02 -1.14 -7.05
N ALA A 34 10.94 -1.83 -5.91
CA ALA A 34 9.66 -2.16 -5.30
C ALA A 34 9.04 -0.95 -4.56
N HIS A 35 7.80 -0.63 -4.92
CA HIS A 35 7.00 0.44 -4.35
C HIS A 35 6.34 0.00 -3.05
N TRP A 36 6.24 0.90 -2.06
CA TRP A 36 5.38 0.67 -0.91
C TRP A 36 3.91 0.84 -1.33
N VAL A 37 3.08 -0.15 -1.04
CA VAL A 37 1.65 -0.16 -1.36
C VAL A 37 0.86 -0.45 -0.10
N GLY A 38 0.14 0.56 0.40
CA GLY A 38 -0.58 0.51 1.67
C GLY A 38 -0.55 1.85 2.41
N GLY A 39 -1.06 1.85 3.63
CA GLY A 39 -1.16 3.04 4.48
C GLY A 39 -0.26 2.96 5.71
N LEU A 40 -0.46 3.90 6.65
CA LEU A 40 0.24 3.95 7.93
C LEU A 40 0.05 2.66 8.76
N ASP A 41 -1.14 2.05 8.65
CA ASP A 41 -1.50 0.85 9.43
C ASP A 41 -0.94 -0.46 8.83
N GLY A 42 -0.32 -0.40 7.66
CA GLY A 42 0.28 -1.55 7.01
C GLY A 42 0.20 -1.53 5.49
N GLY A 43 0.97 -2.43 4.89
CA GLY A 43 1.11 -2.53 3.44
C GLY A 43 2.10 -3.64 3.06
N VAL A 44 2.43 -3.67 1.78
CA VAL A 44 3.41 -4.57 1.17
C VAL A 44 4.38 -3.77 0.32
N TYR A 45 5.51 -4.39 -0.03
CA TYR A 45 6.30 -3.90 -1.15
C TYR A 45 5.86 -4.62 -2.41
N LEU A 46 5.71 -3.88 -3.50
CA LEU A 46 5.20 -4.36 -4.77
C LEU A 46 6.18 -3.98 -5.88
N GLU A 47 6.52 -4.96 -6.71
CA GLU A 47 7.24 -4.75 -7.95
C GLU A 47 6.42 -5.33 -9.10
N VAL A 48 6.06 -4.52 -10.09
CA VAL A 48 5.27 -4.94 -11.25
C VAL A 48 6.04 -4.66 -12.53
N TYR A 49 5.98 -5.63 -13.44
CA TYR A 49 6.59 -5.57 -14.76
C TYR A 49 5.49 -5.69 -15.82
N ALA A 50 5.62 -4.90 -16.88
CA ALA A 50 4.76 -4.95 -18.05
C ALA A 50 5.53 -5.48 -19.26
N GLU A 51 5.02 -6.52 -19.90
CA GLU A 51 5.51 -7.09 -21.16
C GLU A 51 4.37 -7.09 -22.19
N GLY A 52 4.27 -6.01 -22.96
CA GLY A 52 3.09 -5.76 -23.80
C GLY A 52 1.85 -5.59 -22.92
N ASP A 53 0.80 -6.38 -23.19
CA ASP A 53 -0.45 -6.36 -22.41
C ASP A 53 -0.41 -7.32 -21.20
N ASN A 54 0.72 -7.96 -20.93
CA ASN A 54 0.88 -8.88 -19.81
C ASN A 54 1.55 -8.19 -18.63
N TYR A 55 0.98 -8.41 -17.45
CA TYR A 55 1.54 -7.96 -16.19
C TYR A 55 2.03 -9.15 -15.38
N SER A 56 3.19 -8.99 -14.76
CA SER A 56 3.73 -9.91 -13.77
C SER A 56 4.37 -9.12 -12.64
N GLY A 57 4.69 -9.76 -11.53
CA GLY A 57 5.31 -9.04 -10.43
C GLY A 57 5.55 -9.90 -9.20
N THR A 58 6.09 -9.24 -8.19
CA THR A 58 6.41 -9.81 -6.89
C THR A 58 5.85 -8.92 -5.79
N VAL A 59 5.17 -9.53 -4.82
CA VAL A 59 4.71 -8.91 -3.58
C VAL A 59 5.61 -9.43 -2.46
N TYR A 60 6.15 -8.53 -1.66
CA TYR A 60 7.06 -8.86 -0.56
C TYR A 60 6.44 -8.51 0.79
N TYR A 61 6.69 -9.36 1.79
CA TYR A 61 6.31 -9.08 3.16
C TYR A 61 7.03 -7.83 3.67
N PRO A 62 6.32 -6.90 4.33
CA PRO A 62 6.88 -5.60 4.72
C PRO A 62 7.93 -5.70 5.85
N ASN A 63 7.98 -6.81 6.60
CA ASN A 63 8.89 -6.99 7.74
C ASN A 63 10.16 -7.76 7.36
N SER A 64 10.03 -8.82 6.56
CA SER A 64 11.16 -9.69 6.20
C SER A 64 11.72 -9.39 4.82
N GLY A 65 10.92 -8.82 3.92
CA GLY A 65 11.25 -8.72 2.51
C GLY A 65 11.18 -10.06 1.77
N GLU A 66 10.71 -11.12 2.42
CA GLU A 66 10.46 -12.40 1.76
C GLU A 66 9.30 -12.27 0.76
N THR A 67 9.36 -13.06 -0.30
CA THR A 67 8.29 -13.12 -1.30
C THR A 67 7.01 -13.67 -0.68
N TRP A 68 5.94 -12.87 -0.72
CA TRP A 68 4.57 -13.31 -0.45
C TRP A 68 3.97 -13.94 -1.69
N TYR A 69 4.09 -13.27 -2.84
CA TYR A 69 3.59 -13.75 -4.12
C TYR A 69 4.57 -13.39 -5.24
N GLN A 70 4.73 -14.28 -6.22
CA GLN A 70 5.43 -14.00 -7.46
C GLN A 70 4.68 -14.68 -8.61
N GLY A 71 4.33 -13.92 -9.64
CA GLY A 71 3.61 -14.48 -10.79
C GLY A 71 2.91 -13.44 -11.65
N GLY A 72 1.98 -13.92 -12.48
CA GLY A 72 1.23 -13.09 -13.41
C GLY A 72 0.03 -12.38 -12.77
N PHE A 73 -0.31 -11.21 -13.30
CA PHE A 73 -1.52 -10.47 -12.93
C PHE A 73 -2.42 -10.26 -14.13
N LYS A 74 -3.73 -10.36 -13.91
CA LYS A 74 -4.78 -9.99 -14.86
C LYS A 74 -5.21 -8.57 -14.56
N TYR A 75 -4.96 -7.68 -15.51
CA TYR A 75 -5.42 -6.30 -15.46
C TYR A 75 -6.89 -6.19 -15.87
N SER A 76 -7.66 -5.35 -15.18
CA SER A 76 -9.08 -5.12 -15.47
C SER A 76 -9.35 -3.96 -16.44
N GLY A 77 -8.37 -3.09 -16.67
CA GLY A 77 -8.52 -1.94 -17.55
C GLY A 77 -8.27 -2.25 -19.01
N LYS A 78 -8.31 -1.19 -19.82
CA LYS A 78 -8.13 -1.28 -21.29
C LYS A 78 -6.77 -0.75 -21.73
N ASP A 79 -6.32 0.34 -21.13
CA ASP A 79 -5.09 1.02 -21.52
C ASP A 79 -3.92 0.55 -20.66
N ALA A 80 -2.72 0.52 -21.24
CA ALA A 80 -1.52 0.13 -20.49
C ALA A 80 -1.27 1.11 -19.33
N ILE A 81 -0.82 0.57 -18.19
CA ILE A 81 -0.47 1.37 -17.01
C ILE A 81 1.03 1.62 -16.92
N ASP A 82 1.42 2.77 -16.37
CA ASP A 82 2.81 3.03 -16.00
C ASP A 82 3.14 2.36 -14.67
N VAL A 83 3.78 1.19 -14.75
CA VAL A 83 4.13 0.38 -13.58
C VAL A 83 5.22 1.00 -12.69
N ASN A 84 5.91 2.05 -13.14
CA ASN A 84 6.92 2.76 -12.34
C ASN A 84 6.33 3.90 -11.51
N ASN A 85 5.06 4.25 -11.74
CA ASN A 85 4.37 5.26 -10.96
C ASN A 85 3.87 4.67 -9.64
N SER A 86 4.61 4.89 -8.55
CA SER A 86 4.22 4.39 -7.22
C SER A 86 2.86 4.88 -6.74
N GLU A 87 2.44 6.09 -7.13
CA GLU A 87 1.15 6.67 -6.74
C GLU A 87 -0.05 5.99 -7.42
N LEU A 88 0.21 5.18 -8.45
CA LEU A 88 -0.84 4.41 -9.11
C LEU A 88 -1.37 3.28 -8.21
N PHE A 89 -0.53 2.71 -7.35
CA PHE A 89 -0.86 1.53 -6.56
C PHE A 89 -1.41 1.94 -5.19
N SER A 90 -2.68 1.59 -4.93
CA SER A 90 -3.38 2.00 -3.71
C SER A 90 -3.22 0.99 -2.58
N SER A 91 -3.54 -0.28 -2.83
CA SER A 91 -3.60 -1.29 -1.78
C SER A 91 -3.46 -2.72 -2.33
N TRP A 92 -3.16 -3.65 -1.43
CA TRP A 92 -3.10 -5.09 -1.66
C TRP A 92 -3.94 -5.81 -0.61
N ASP A 93 -4.81 -6.74 -1.03
CA ASP A 93 -5.69 -7.50 -0.12
C ASP A 93 -5.32 -8.98 0.06
N GLY A 94 -4.29 -9.45 -0.66
CA GLY A 94 -3.84 -10.85 -0.64
C GLY A 94 -3.93 -11.55 -1.99
N ASP A 95 -4.77 -11.08 -2.91
CA ASP A 95 -4.84 -11.58 -4.29
C ASP A 95 -5.02 -10.47 -5.34
N THR A 96 -5.35 -9.25 -4.92
CA THR A 96 -5.66 -8.13 -5.80
C THR A 96 -4.91 -6.88 -5.37
N ILE A 97 -4.25 -6.25 -6.36
CA ILE A 97 -3.69 -4.90 -6.25
C ILE A 97 -4.72 -3.92 -6.80
N TYR A 98 -5.16 -2.98 -5.97
CA TYR A 98 -6.07 -1.91 -6.37
C TYR A 98 -5.29 -0.71 -6.86
N LEU A 99 -5.72 -0.14 -7.98
CA LEU A 99 -5.13 1.09 -8.53
C LEU A 99 -5.95 2.31 -8.09
N THR A 100 -5.31 3.46 -7.98
CA THR A 100 -5.97 4.73 -7.63
C THR A 100 -6.97 5.20 -8.69
N THR A 101 -6.85 4.69 -9.92
CA THR A 101 -7.79 4.92 -11.03
C THR A 101 -9.06 4.06 -10.97
N GLY A 102 -9.11 3.06 -10.08
CA GLY A 102 -10.26 2.18 -9.86
C GLY A 102 -10.17 0.83 -10.57
N GLU A 103 -9.25 0.66 -11.53
CA GLU A 103 -8.89 -0.65 -12.06
C GLU A 103 -8.07 -1.47 -11.06
N LYS A 104 -7.83 -2.74 -11.41
CA LYS A 104 -7.12 -3.69 -10.56
C LYS A 104 -6.23 -4.65 -11.34
N LEU A 105 -5.23 -5.18 -10.65
CA LEU A 105 -4.40 -6.31 -11.06
C LEU A 105 -4.69 -7.47 -10.10
N SER A 106 -5.39 -8.50 -10.57
CA SER A 106 -5.66 -9.71 -9.75
C SER A 106 -4.71 -10.83 -10.13
N VAL A 107 -4.24 -11.60 -9.16
CA VAL A 107 -3.41 -12.80 -9.37
C VAL A 107 -4.03 -13.68 -10.45
N LYS A 108 -3.26 -14.08 -11.46
CA LYS A 108 -3.71 -15.04 -12.47
C LYS A 108 -3.78 -16.41 -11.81
N SER A 109 -4.96 -17.02 -11.84
CA SER A 109 -5.13 -18.45 -11.60
C SER A 109 -4.84 -19.16 -12.92
N ASP A 110 -3.84 -20.04 -12.94
CA ASP A 110 -3.59 -20.94 -14.07
C ASP A 110 -4.73 -21.97 -14.25
#